data_AF-A0A945I3R1-F1
#
_entry.id   AF-A0A945I3R1-F1
#
_cell.length_a   1.000
_cell.length_b   1.000
_cell.length_c   1.000
_cell.angle_alpha   90.00
_cell.angle_beta   90.00
_cell.angle_gamma   90.00
#
_symmetry.space_group_name_H-M   'P 1'
#
loop_
_entity.id
_entity.type
_entity.pdbx_description
1 polymer ?
#
loop_
_entity_poly.entity_id
_entity_poly.type
_entity_poly.pdbx_seq_one_letter_code
_entity_poly.pdbx_strand_id
1 'polypeptide(L)' 'MTSSTSSNTENYSNLVPQAPEGRFDGIDRPYSPADVEKLRGSVVVQQTLAERGANKLWELL' A
#
# COMPACT_ATOMS: atom_id res chain seq x y z
N MET A 1 21.62 4.99 21.39
CA MET A 1 20.22 5.46 21.55
C MET A 1 19.59 5.57 20.18
N THR A 2 19.25 4.44 19.56
CA THR A 2 18.40 4.40 18.36
C THR A 2 17.33 3.38 18.69
N SER A 3 16.25 3.87 19.29
CA SER A 3 15.14 3.04 19.73
C SER A 3 14.60 2.26 18.54
N SER A 4 14.77 0.95 18.63
CA SER A 4 13.95 -0.05 17.96
C SER A 4 12.47 0.16 18.27
N THR A 5 11.62 -0.40 17.40
CA THR A 5 10.21 -0.73 17.64
C THR A 5 9.19 0.35 17.33
N SER A 6 8.55 0.21 16.16
CA SER A 6 7.08 0.15 16.07
C SER A 6 6.70 -0.56 14.78
N SER A 7 6.79 -1.89 14.81
CA SER A 7 5.91 -2.76 14.04
C SER A 7 4.47 -2.48 14.48
N ASN A 8 3.85 -1.45 13.91
CA ASN A 8 2.41 -1.27 14.01
C ASN A 8 1.80 -1.89 12.75
N THR A 9 1.06 -2.97 12.94
CA THR A 9 0.39 -3.82 11.96
C THR A 9 -0.74 -3.07 11.26
N GLU A 10 -0.44 -1.95 10.64
CA GLU A 10 -1.32 -1.25 9.73
C GLU A 10 -0.97 -1.77 8.33
N ASN A 11 -1.70 -2.79 7.89
CA ASN A 11 -1.41 -3.49 6.64
C ASN A 11 -1.81 -2.63 5.44
N TYR A 12 -0.82 -2.06 4.73
CA TYR A 12 -1.07 -1.36 3.44
C TYR A 12 -1.74 -2.26 2.40
N SER A 13 -1.58 -3.58 2.51
CA SER A 13 -2.26 -4.57 1.67
C SER A 13 -3.79 -4.49 1.77
N ASN A 14 -4.33 -4.04 2.91
CA ASN A 14 -5.77 -3.86 3.07
C ASN A 14 -6.31 -2.63 2.31
N LEU A 15 -5.46 -1.62 2.10
CA LEU A 15 -5.82 -0.41 1.35
C LEU A 15 -5.83 -0.64 -0.16
N VAL A 16 -5.03 -1.60 -0.64
CA VAL A 16 -4.87 -1.93 -2.05
C VAL A 16 -5.01 -3.44 -2.23
N PRO A 17 -6.25 -3.98 -2.23
CA PRO A 17 -6.48 -5.43 -2.25
C PRO A 17 -6.02 -6.10 -3.55
N GLN A 18 -5.91 -5.35 -4.65
CA GLN A 18 -5.40 -5.86 -5.92
C GLN A 18 -3.87 -5.92 -6.01
N ALA A 19 -3.13 -5.46 -4.99
CA ALA A 19 -1.68 -5.54 -4.98
C ALA A 19 -1.21 -7.00 -4.79
N PRO A 20 -0.18 -7.46 -5.53
CA PRO A 20 0.37 -8.80 -5.33
C PRO A 20 1.04 -8.94 -3.96
N GLU A 21 1.15 -10.18 -3.47
CA GLU A 21 1.80 -10.47 -2.19
C GLU A 21 3.26 -9.99 -2.20
N GLY A 22 3.71 -9.43 -1.07
CA GLY A 22 5.06 -8.88 -0.93
C GLY A 22 5.34 -7.59 -1.71
N ARG A 23 4.33 -7.00 -2.40
CA ARG A 23 4.51 -5.77 -3.21
C ARG A 23 5.11 -4.60 -2.42
N PHE A 24 4.84 -4.56 -1.12
CA PHE A 24 5.24 -3.47 -0.23
C PHE A 24 6.38 -3.85 0.73
N ASP A 25 6.99 -5.02 0.56
CA ASP A 25 8.06 -5.50 1.44
C ASP A 25 9.30 -4.61 1.31
N GLY A 26 9.85 -4.20 2.45
CA GLY A 26 11.03 -3.33 2.51
C GLY A 26 10.78 -1.87 2.13
N ILE A 27 9.52 -1.44 1.99
CA ILE A 27 9.18 -0.04 1.67
C ILE A 27 8.79 0.73 2.94
N ASP A 28 9.69 1.59 3.40
CA ASP A 28 9.43 2.52 4.51
C ASP A 28 8.67 3.77 4.03
N ARG A 29 7.60 4.12 4.75
CA ARG A 29 6.77 5.31 4.48
C ARG A 29 6.72 6.20 5.72
N PRO A 30 6.89 7.53 5.58
CA PRO A 30 6.82 8.45 6.72
C PRO A 30 5.37 8.83 7.11
N TYR A 31 4.39 7.97 6.83
CA TYR A 31 2.96 8.20 7.10
C TYR A 31 2.23 6.87 7.35
N SER A 32 1.13 6.92 8.11
CA SER A 32 0.38 5.72 8.49
C SER A 32 -0.72 5.36 7.46
N PRO A 33 -1.19 4.10 7.43
CA PRO A 33 -2.37 3.70 6.65
C PRO A 33 -3.65 4.46 7.02
N ALA A 34 -3.84 4.79 8.29
CA ALA A 34 -4.95 5.64 8.74
C ALA A 34 -4.94 7.04 8.08
N ASP A 35 -3.76 7.61 7.84
CA ASP A 35 -3.63 8.88 7.11
C ASP A 35 -4.11 8.74 5.65
N VAL A 36 -3.82 7.59 5.03
CA VAL A 36 -4.29 7.29 3.66
C VAL A 36 -5.81 7.14 3.63
N GLU A 37 -6.41 6.45 4.61
CA GLU A 37 -7.86 6.31 4.71
C GLU A 37 -8.57 7.66 4.89
N LYS A 38 -8.00 8.54 5.70
CA LYS A 38 -8.53 9.89 5.91
C LYS A 38 -8.50 10.73 4.63
N LEU A 39 -7.48 10.56 3.79
CA LEU A 39 -7.27 11.37 2.58
C LEU A 39 -7.94 10.81 1.32
N ARG A 40 -8.25 9.51 1.26
CA ARG A 40 -8.81 8.88 0.05
C ARG A 40 -10.26 9.28 -0.27
N GLY A 41 -10.93 9.98 0.64
CA GLY A 41 -12.34 10.35 0.52
C GLY A 41 -13.29 9.17 0.77
N SER A 42 -14.59 9.43 0.66
CA SER A 42 -15.64 8.44 0.98
C SER A 42 -15.94 7.47 -0.17
N VAL A 43 -15.70 7.86 -1.41
CA VAL A 43 -15.99 7.06 -2.60
C VAL A 43 -14.70 6.57 -3.22
N VAL A 44 -14.56 5.25 -3.34
CA VAL A 44 -13.40 4.61 -3.98
C VAL A 44 -13.68 4.48 -5.47
N VAL A 45 -12.97 5.27 -6.28
CA VAL A 45 -13.04 5.18 -7.75
C VAL A 45 -12.05 4.12 -8.23
N GLN A 46 -12.55 3.10 -8.94
CA GLN A 46 -11.71 2.06 -9.52
C GLN A 46 -10.85 2.60 -10.66
N GLN A 47 -9.56 2.25 -10.67
CA GLN A 47 -8.59 2.70 -11.67
C GLN A 47 -8.09 1.51 -12.49
N THR A 48 -9.00 0.85 -13.18
CA THR A 48 -8.80 -0.48 -13.81
C THR A 48 -7.56 -0.58 -14.69
N LEU A 49 -7.25 0.45 -15.50
CA LEU A 49 -6.06 0.46 -16.35
C LEU A 49 -4.77 0.57 -15.55
N ALA A 50 -4.77 1.41 -14.51
CA ALA A 50 -3.61 1.59 -13.64
C ALA A 50 -3.33 0.31 -12.84
N GLU A 51 -4.39 -0.32 -12.31
CA GLU A 51 -4.30 -1.60 -11.59
C GLU A 51 -3.68 -2.70 -12.45
N ARG A 52 -4.24 -2.93 -13.65
CA ARG A 52 -3.73 -3.95 -14.57
C ARG A 52 -2.30 -3.66 -15.02
N GLY A 53 -1.99 -2.39 -15.30
CA GLY A 53 -0.65 -1.97 -15.72
C GLY A 53 0.39 -2.19 -14.64
N ALA A 54 0.10 -1.80 -13.40
CA ALA A 54 1.00 -1.95 -12.26
C ALA A 54 1.28 -3.43 -11.94
N ASN A 55 0.24 -4.28 -11.95
CA ASN A 55 0.39 -5.70 -11.67
C ASN A 55 1.18 -6.41 -12.78
N LYS A 56 0.85 -6.17 -14.05
CA LYS A 56 1.60 -6.75 -15.18
C LYS A 56 3.05 -6.32 -15.19
N LEU A 57 3.34 -5.04 -14.91
CA LEU A 57 4.72 -4.56 -14.85
C LEU A 57 5.48 -5.21 -13.70
N TRP A 58 4.83 -5.40 -12.54
CA TRP A 58 5.44 -6.09 -11.40
C TRP A 58 5.76 -7.55 -11.69
N GLU A 59 4.89 -8.26 -12.39
CA GLU A 59 5.13 -9.67 -12.79
C GLU A 59 6.30 -9.84 -13.78
N LEU A 60 6.63 -8.79 -14.54
CA LEU A 60 7.69 -8.81 -15.54
C LEU A 60 9.09 -8.48 -14.98
N LEU A 61 9.17 -8.01 -13.73
CA LEU A 61 10.40 -7.56 -13.07
C LEU A 61 10.77 -8.51 -11.93
#